data_AF-A0A950FL19-F1
#
_entry.id   AF-A0A950FL19-F1
#
_cell.length_a   1.000
_cell.length_b   1.000
_cell.length_c   1.000
_cell.angle_alpha   90.00
_cell.angle_beta   90.00
_cell.angle_gamma   90.00
#
_symmetry.space_group_name_H-M   'P 1'
#
loop_
_entity.id
_entity.type
_entity.pdbx_description
1 polymer ?
#
loop_
_entity_poly.entity_id
_entity_poly.type
_entity_poly.pdbx_seq_one_letter_code
_entity_poly.pdbx_strand_id
1 'polypeptide(L)'
;ALDRYLRWLVVTPDMHRVHHSILAGEANSNFGFNLPWWDHLLGTYRDQPAAGHESITIGIEKFREVRELRLDRMLLQLFRGPAGHYAITGRKAA
;
A
#
# COMPACT_ATOMS: atom_id res chain seq x y z
N ALA A 1 -11.65 -17.63 1.64
CA ALA A 1 -11.17 -18.96 1.16
C ALA A 1 -10.70 -18.90 -0.29
N LEU A 2 -11.53 -18.41 -1.23
CA LEU A 2 -11.16 -18.28 -2.65
C LEU A 2 -9.92 -17.38 -2.88
N ASP A 3 -9.86 -16.22 -2.23
CA ASP A 3 -8.75 -15.26 -2.34
C ASP A 3 -7.37 -15.92 -2.12
N ARG A 4 -7.25 -16.81 -1.11
CA ARG A 4 -6.00 -17.55 -0.83
C ARG A 4 -5.48 -18.37 -2.01
N TYR A 5 -6.37 -18.94 -2.82
CA TYR A 5 -5.97 -19.70 -4.00
C TYR A 5 -5.67 -18.77 -5.17
N LEU A 6 -6.44 -17.68 -5.32
CA LEU A 6 -6.22 -16.68 -6.37
C LEU A 6 -4.85 -16.01 -6.26
N ARG A 7 -4.37 -15.77 -5.04
CA ARG A 7 -3.04 -15.17 -4.76
C ARG A 7 -1.84 -15.95 -5.30
N TRP A 8 -2.03 -17.19 -5.77
CA TRP A 8 -0.98 -17.95 -6.46
C TRP A 8 -0.87 -17.61 -7.95
N LEU A 9 -1.91 -17.01 -8.54
CA LEU A 9 -2.02 -16.78 -9.98
C LEU A 9 -2.15 -15.29 -10.33
N VAL A 10 -2.85 -14.52 -9.51
CA VAL A 10 -3.12 -13.09 -9.74
C VAL A 10 -2.95 -12.30 -8.45
N VAL A 11 -2.50 -11.07 -8.56
CA VAL A 11 -2.46 -10.12 -7.45
C VAL A 11 -3.89 -9.68 -7.14
N THR A 12 -4.42 -10.12 -5.99
CA THR A 12 -5.77 -9.76 -5.56
C THR A 12 -5.80 -8.38 -4.90
N PRO A 13 -6.98 -7.73 -4.80
CA PRO A 13 -7.08 -6.43 -4.14
C PRO A 13 -6.53 -6.44 -2.70
N ASP A 14 -6.80 -7.49 -1.93
CA ASP A 14 -6.29 -7.60 -0.56
C ASP A 14 -4.79 -7.89 -0.51
N MET A 15 -4.24 -8.67 -1.45
CA MET A 15 -2.79 -8.81 -1.56
C MET A 15 -2.13 -7.44 -1.84
N HIS A 16 -2.64 -6.69 -2.81
CA HIS A 16 -2.11 -5.38 -3.16
C HIS A 16 -2.35 -4.34 -2.05
N ARG A 17 -3.42 -4.47 -1.27
CA ARG A 17 -3.76 -3.56 -0.16
C ARG A 17 -2.63 -3.48 0.89
N VAL A 18 -1.91 -4.58 1.13
CA VAL A 18 -0.77 -4.59 2.07
C VAL A 18 0.33 -3.62 1.65
N HIS A 19 0.61 -3.53 0.35
CA HIS A 19 1.58 -2.60 -0.23
C HIS A 19 1.18 -1.13 0.03
N HIS A 20 -0.12 -0.83 0.13
CA HIS A 20 -0.63 0.52 0.43
C HIS A 20 -0.62 0.88 1.92
N SER A 21 -0.12 -0.01 2.79
CA SER A 21 -0.03 0.26 4.23
C SER A 21 0.78 1.53 4.52
N ILE A 22 0.43 2.21 5.59
CA ILE A 22 1.25 3.29 6.16
C ILE A 22 2.51 2.77 6.86
N LEU A 23 2.58 1.47 7.18
CA LEU A 23 3.68 0.86 7.89
C LEU A 23 4.75 0.40 6.90
N ALA A 24 5.99 0.87 7.08
CA ALA A 24 7.09 0.56 6.15
C ALA A 24 7.36 -0.95 5.97
N GLY A 25 7.22 -1.74 7.03
CA GLY A 25 7.40 -3.20 6.97
C GLY A 25 6.28 -3.95 6.24
N GLU A 26 5.15 -3.29 5.98
CA GLU A 26 4.03 -3.81 5.18
C GLU A 26 4.05 -3.23 3.77
N ALA A 27 4.28 -1.92 3.65
CA ALA A 27 4.34 -1.23 2.36
C ALA A 27 5.45 -1.77 1.45
N ASN A 28 6.58 -2.18 2.03
CA ASN A 28 7.69 -2.79 1.29
C ASN A 28 7.51 -4.31 1.12
N SER A 29 6.31 -4.71 0.69
CA SER A 29 5.95 -6.09 0.34
C SER A 29 4.93 -6.07 -0.82
N ASN A 30 4.68 -7.23 -1.45
CA ASN A 30 3.69 -7.39 -2.52
C ASN A 30 3.84 -6.38 -3.68
N PHE A 31 5.04 -6.29 -4.25
CA PHE A 31 5.38 -5.38 -5.34
C PHE A 31 4.80 -5.79 -6.70
N GLY A 32 4.39 -7.04 -6.85
CA GLY A 32 3.75 -7.54 -8.06
C GLY A 32 2.48 -6.74 -8.38
N PHE A 33 2.29 -6.41 -9.66
CA PHE A 33 1.10 -5.70 -10.12
C PHE A 33 0.03 -6.64 -10.69
N ASN A 34 0.39 -7.50 -11.65
CA ASN A 34 -0.54 -8.49 -12.24
C ASN A 34 -0.30 -9.91 -11.72
N LEU A 35 0.97 -10.32 -11.61
CA LEU A 35 1.38 -11.67 -11.24
C LEU A 35 2.15 -11.67 -9.91
N PRO A 36 1.83 -12.58 -8.98
CA PRO A 36 2.39 -12.60 -7.62
C PRO A 36 3.76 -13.30 -7.54
N TRP A 37 4.19 -13.98 -8.60
CA TRP A 37 5.36 -14.87 -8.56
C TRP A 37 6.67 -14.16 -8.21
N TRP A 38 6.81 -12.90 -8.62
CA TRP A 38 7.98 -12.10 -8.25
C TRP A 38 8.09 -11.92 -6.74
N ASP A 39 6.97 -11.73 -6.05
CA ASP A 39 6.97 -11.59 -4.59
C ASP A 39 7.31 -12.89 -3.88
N HIS A 40 6.91 -14.03 -4.42
CA HIS A 40 7.29 -15.33 -3.89
C HIS A 40 8.77 -15.64 -4.16
N LEU A 41 9.26 -15.36 -5.38
CA LEU A 41 10.65 -15.62 -5.79
C LEU A 41 11.65 -14.75 -5.03
N LEU A 42 11.30 -13.48 -4.78
CA LEU A 42 12.16 -12.51 -4.11
C LEU A 42 11.91 -12.43 -2.59
N GLY A 43 10.99 -13.23 -2.06
CA GLY A 43 10.69 -13.26 -0.62
C GLY A 43 10.00 -12.01 -0.10
N THR A 44 9.33 -11.24 -0.95
CA THR A 44 8.58 -10.02 -0.60
C THR A 44 7.08 -10.27 -0.44
N TYR A 45 6.62 -11.51 -0.57
CA TYR A 45 5.22 -11.88 -0.34
C TYR A 45 4.82 -11.70 1.13
N ARG A 46 3.71 -10.99 1.36
CA ARG A 46 3.08 -10.84 2.66
C ARG A 46 1.57 -11.12 2.57
N ASP A 47 1.12 -12.09 3.35
CA ASP A 47 -0.28 -12.53 3.30
C ASP A 47 -1.25 -11.50 3.89
N GLN A 48 -0.93 -10.99 5.09
CA GLN A 48 -1.79 -10.07 5.81
C GLN A 48 -1.01 -8.91 6.47
N PRO A 49 -1.64 -7.73 6.59
CA PRO A 49 -1.13 -6.69 7.48
C PRO A 49 -1.33 -7.11 8.94
N ALA A 50 -0.56 -6.53 9.85
CA ALA A 50 -0.60 -6.86 11.28
C ALA A 50 -1.98 -6.60 11.90
N ALA A 51 -2.71 -5.61 11.39
CA ALA A 51 -4.06 -5.26 11.83
C ALA A 51 -5.17 -6.06 11.09
N GLY A 52 -4.81 -6.91 10.13
CA GLY A 52 -5.77 -7.54 9.22
C GLY A 52 -6.33 -6.59 8.16
N HIS A 53 -6.88 -7.16 7.07
CA HIS A 53 -7.28 -6.39 5.88
C HIS A 53 -8.41 -5.38 6.13
N GLU A 54 -9.22 -5.57 7.16
CA GLU A 54 -10.35 -4.69 7.49
C GLU A 54 -9.92 -3.42 8.25
N SER A 55 -8.84 -3.50 9.04
CA SER A 55 -8.41 -2.40 9.91
C SER A 55 -7.07 -1.77 9.52
N ILE A 56 -6.48 -2.24 8.41
CA ILE A 56 -5.28 -1.63 7.82
C ILE A 56 -5.53 -0.15 7.49
N THR A 57 -4.63 0.70 7.96
CA THR A 57 -4.58 2.09 7.55
C THR A 57 -3.74 2.22 6.30
N ILE A 58 -4.31 2.79 5.24
CA ILE A 58 -3.65 2.94 3.94
C ILE A 58 -3.40 4.40 3.58
N GLY A 59 -2.50 4.60 2.61
CA GLY A 59 -2.26 5.90 1.98
C GLY A 59 -1.12 6.70 2.61
N ILE A 60 -1.13 8.01 2.37
CA ILE A 60 -0.08 8.94 2.80
C ILE A 60 -0.49 9.66 4.09
N GLU A 61 0.46 9.85 5.00
CA GLU A 61 0.20 10.35 6.36
C GLU A 61 -0.49 11.73 6.36
N LYS A 62 -0.05 12.63 5.48
CA LYS A 62 -0.52 14.01 5.43
C LYS A 62 -1.95 14.21 4.90
N PHE A 63 -2.38 13.41 3.94
CA PHE A 63 -3.64 13.63 3.21
C PHE A 63 -4.66 12.53 3.54
N ARG A 64 -5.24 12.58 4.74
CA ARG A 64 -6.18 11.56 5.25
C ARG A 64 -7.64 11.98 5.33
N GLU A 65 -7.92 13.27 5.18
CA GLU A 65 -9.30 13.74 5.22
C GLU A 65 -10.03 13.40 3.92
N VAL A 66 -11.32 13.06 4.01
CA VAL A 66 -12.17 12.72 2.85
C VAL A 66 -12.13 13.82 1.77
N ARG A 67 -12.01 15.10 2.17
CA ARG A 67 -11.89 16.22 1.23
C ARG A 67 -10.66 16.13 0.32
N GLU A 68 -9.58 15.52 0.81
CA GLU A 68 -8.33 15.38 0.06
C GLU A 68 -8.44 14.33 -1.07
N LEU A 69 -9.46 13.47 -1.05
CA LEU A 69 -9.74 12.47 -2.08
C LEU A 69 -10.51 13.02 -3.29
N ARG A 70 -10.87 14.31 -3.27
CA ARG A 70 -11.45 14.97 -4.44
C ARG A 70 -10.39 15.18 -5.50
N LEU A 71 -10.76 15.06 -6.78
CA LEU A 71 -9.83 15.21 -7.90
C LEU A 71 -9.04 16.53 -7.87
N ASP A 72 -9.72 17.65 -7.60
CA ASP A 72 -9.09 18.97 -7.50
C ASP A 72 -8.02 19.02 -6.39
N ARG A 73 -8.30 18.39 -5.24
CA ARG A 73 -7.34 18.30 -4.14
C ARG A 73 -6.20 17.36 -4.46
N MET A 74 -6.45 16.18 -5.02
CA MET A 74 -5.41 15.23 -5.43
C MET A 74 -4.41 15.86 -6.41
N LEU A 75 -4.89 16.64 -7.39
CA LEU A 75 -4.02 17.38 -8.32
C LEU A 75 -3.19 18.45 -7.61
N LEU A 76 -3.74 19.08 -6.56
CA LEU A 76 -3.03 20.09 -5.78
C LEU A 76 -2.09 19.52 -4.72
N GLN A 77 -2.24 18.27 -4.29
CA GLN A 77 -1.43 17.64 -3.24
C GLN A 77 0.07 17.72 -3.56
N LEU A 78 0.46 17.58 -4.83
CA LEU A 78 1.84 17.67 -5.30
C LEU A 78 2.52 19.00 -4.93
N PHE A 79 1.76 20.09 -4.84
CA PHE A 79 2.26 21.44 -4.56
C PHE A 79 2.17 21.83 -3.09
N ARG A 80 1.54 21.01 -2.25
CA ARG A 80 1.30 21.33 -0.83
C ARG A 80 2.46 20.95 0.07
N GLY A 81 3.63 20.66 -0.52
CA GLY A 81 4.84 20.24 0.17
C GLY A 81 4.83 18.76 0.56
N PRO A 82 5.88 18.30 1.25
CA PRO A 82 6.13 16.88 1.44
C PRO A 82 5.01 16.11 2.17
N ALA A 83 4.79 14.84 1.82
CA ALA A 83 3.65 14.02 2.27
C ALA A 83 3.75 13.49 3.73
N GLY A 84 4.76 13.93 4.50
CA GLY A 84 5.09 13.38 5.82
C GLY A 84 6.02 12.17 5.72
N HIS A 85 5.82 11.16 6.56
CA HIS A 85 6.50 9.88 6.35
C HIS A 85 5.93 9.14 5.15
N TYR A 86 6.81 8.76 4.23
CA TYR A 86 6.45 7.87 3.13
C TYR A 86 6.98 6.46 3.38
N ALA A 87 6.06 5.52 3.60
CA ALA A 87 6.33 4.16 4.08
C ALA A 87 7.35 3.39 3.20
N ILE A 88 7.30 3.57 1.88
CA ILE A 88 8.21 2.87 0.95
C ILE A 88 9.66 3.32 1.11
N THR A 89 9.90 4.62 1.31
CA THR A 89 11.28 5.13 1.35
C THR A 89 11.85 5.27 2.76
N GLY A 90 11.00 5.17 3.80
CA GLY A 90 11.39 5.44 5.20
C GLY A 90 11.89 6.87 5.46
N ARG A 91 11.82 7.75 4.46
CA ARG A 91 12.26 9.14 4.58
C ARG A 91 11.16 9.96 5.26
N LYS A 92 11.53 10.67 6.33
CA LYS A 92 10.82 11.88 6.70
C LYS A 92 11.05 12.88 5.59
N ALA A 93 9.97 13.30 4.95
CA ALA A 93 10.08 14.26 3.90
C ALA A 93 10.44 15.63 4.53
N ALA A 94 11.54 16.21 4.04
CA ALA A 94 12.24 17.36 4.64
C ALA A 94 11.43 18.65 4.62
#